data_AF-H6CS93-F1
#
_entry.id   AF-H6CS93-F1
#
_cell.length_a   1.000
_cell.length_b   1.000
_cell.length_c   1.000
_cell.angle_alpha   90.00
_cell.angle_beta   90.00
_cell.angle_gamma   90.00
#
_symmetry.space_group_name_H-M   'P 1'
#
loop_
_entity.id
_entity.type
_entity.pdbx_description
1 polymer ?
#
loop_
_entity_poly.entity_id
_entity_poly.type
_entity_poly.pdbx_seq_one_letter_code
_entity_poly.pdbx_strand_id
1 'polypeptide(L)'
;IWAIYVWCRRTDELVDGPNASYITPKALDRWEKRLTDLFEGRPYDMYDAALSDTVTKYPVDIQPFRDMVEGMRLDLRKSRYQNFDELYLYCYYVAGTVGLMSVPVMG
;
A
#
# COMPACT_ATOMS: atom_id res chain seq x y z
N ILE A 1 -5.25 -2.57 13.45
CA ILE A 1 -3.98 -3.15 12.94
C ILE A 1 -4.19 -4.23 11.89
N TRP A 2 -5.01 -5.26 12.13
CA TRP A 2 -5.19 -6.33 11.13
C TRP A 2 -5.69 -5.84 9.76
N ALA A 3 -6.61 -4.87 9.71
CA ALA A 3 -7.08 -4.30 8.44
C ALA A 3 -5.96 -3.64 7.62
N ILE A 4 -5.07 -2.89 8.29
CA ILE A 4 -3.89 -2.28 7.67
C ILE A 4 -2.95 -3.37 7.16
N TYR A 5 -2.64 -4.36 8.01
CA TYR A 5 -1.75 -5.47 7.64
C TYR A 5 -2.27 -6.25 6.42
N VAL A 6 -3.55 -6.59 6.39
CA VAL A 6 -4.17 -7.30 5.26
C VAL A 6 -4.09 -6.46 3.99
N TRP A 7 -4.31 -5.14 4.08
CA TRP A 7 -4.17 -4.27 2.92
C TRP A 7 -2.73 -4.21 2.41
N CYS A 8 -1.75 -4.05 3.31
CA CYS A 8 -0.33 -4.07 2.96
C CYS A 8 0.06 -5.39 2.29
N ARG A 9 -0.36 -6.53 2.86
CA ARG A 9 -0.04 -7.85 2.32
C ARG A 9 -0.65 -8.07 0.94
N ARG A 10 -1.89 -7.64 0.72
CA ARG A 10 -2.53 -7.73 -0.60
C ARG A 10 -1.82 -6.85 -1.64
N THR A 11 -1.32 -5.69 -1.21
CA THR A 11 -0.57 -4.76 -2.06
C THR A 11 0.77 -5.37 -2.48
N ASP A 12 1.50 -5.96 -1.53
CA ASP A 12 2.74 -6.72 -1.74
C ASP A 12 2.55 -7.92 -2.70
N GLU A 13 1.49 -8.71 -2.48
CA GLU A 13 1.18 -9.87 -3.32
C GLU A 13 0.85 -9.54 -4.77
N LEU A 14 0.53 -8.27 -5.09
CA LEU A 14 0.36 -7.85 -6.48
C LEU A 14 1.68 -7.97 -7.26
N VAL A 15 2.80 -7.62 -6.65
CA VAL A 15 4.12 -7.60 -7.31
C VAL A 15 5.04 -8.76 -6.92
N ASP A 16 4.76 -9.44 -5.80
CA ASP A 16 5.54 -10.58 -5.31
C ASP A 16 4.77 -11.92 -5.34
N GLY A 17 3.48 -11.90 -5.65
CA GLY A 17 2.63 -13.09 -5.67
C GLY A 17 2.89 -14.02 -6.88
N PRO A 18 2.20 -15.18 -6.94
CA PRO A 18 2.35 -16.13 -8.05
C PRO A 18 2.06 -15.55 -9.44
N ASN A 19 1.29 -14.46 -9.49
CA ASN A 19 0.90 -13.76 -10.71
C ASN A 19 1.72 -12.48 -10.96
N ALA A 20 2.76 -12.22 -10.18
CA ALA A 20 3.64 -11.04 -10.27
C ALA A 20 4.15 -10.79 -11.70
N SER A 21 4.56 -11.84 -12.40
CA SER A 21 5.09 -11.76 -13.76
C SER A 21 4.09 -11.25 -14.81
N TYR A 22 2.79 -11.30 -14.51
CA TYR A 22 1.72 -10.82 -15.38
C TYR A 22 1.20 -9.44 -14.98
N ILE A 23 1.72 -8.86 -13.91
CA ILE A 23 1.19 -7.59 -13.44
C ILE A 23 1.66 -6.45 -14.33
N THR A 24 0.75 -5.51 -14.54
CA THR A 24 1.00 -4.32 -15.36
C THR A 24 0.90 -3.08 -14.48
N PRO A 25 1.57 -1.98 -14.84
CA PRO A 25 1.37 -0.69 -14.17
C PRO A 25 -0.11 -0.30 -14.05
N LYS A 26 -0.92 -0.67 -15.05
CA LYS A 26 -2.39 -0.46 -15.03
C LYS A 26 -3.11 -1.19 -13.89
N ALA A 27 -2.57 -2.31 -13.41
CA ALA A 27 -3.13 -3.00 -12.25
C ALA A 27 -2.92 -2.19 -10.96
N LEU A 28 -1.75 -1.57 -10.81
CA LEU A 28 -1.45 -0.66 -9.69
C LEU A 28 -2.30 0.61 -9.78
N ASP A 29 -2.57 1.13 -10.98
CA ASP A 29 -3.48 2.29 -11.15
C ASP A 29 -4.92 1.94 -10.72
N ARG A 30 -5.39 0.73 -11.02
CA ARG A 30 -6.69 0.25 -10.53
C ARG A 30 -6.68 0.06 -9.01
N TRP A 31 -5.56 -0.40 -8.45
CA TRP A 31 -5.41 -0.57 -7.01
C TRP A 31 -5.43 0.78 -6.28
N GLU A 32 -4.74 1.80 -6.81
CA GLU A 32 -4.75 3.16 -6.26
C GLU A 32 -6.14 3.82 -6.38
N LYS A 33 -6.86 3.58 -7.48
CA LYS A 33 -8.26 4.00 -7.59
C LYS A 33 -9.13 3.36 -6.52
N ARG A 34 -8.98 2.05 -6.30
CA ARG A 34 -9.71 1.29 -5.27
C ARG A 34 -9.37 1.78 -3.85
N LEU A 35 -8.12 2.15 -3.59
CA LEU A 35 -7.70 2.84 -2.37
C LEU A 35 -8.42 4.17 -2.19
N THR A 36 -8.56 4.96 -3.25
CA THR A 36 -9.30 6.23 -3.17
C THR A 36 -10.79 5.97 -2.88
N ASP A 37 -11.40 5.01 -3.58
CA ASP A 37 -12.81 4.67 -3.40
C ASP A 37 -13.11 4.16 -1.96
N LEU A 38 -12.22 3.35 -1.35
CA LEU A 38 -12.43 2.88 0.03
C LEU A 38 -12.29 3.99 1.08
N PHE A 39 -11.38 4.96 0.87
CA PHE A 39 -11.24 6.14 1.73
C PHE A 39 -12.43 7.09 1.61
N GLU A 40 -13.13 7.07 0.47
CA GLU A 40 -14.39 7.78 0.26
C GLU A 40 -15.64 6.96 0.68
N GLY A 41 -15.44 5.86 1.41
CA GLY A 41 -16.55 5.05 1.94
C GLY A 41 -17.21 4.12 0.93
N ARG A 42 -16.55 3.79 -0.19
CA ARG A 42 -17.05 2.86 -1.22
C ARG A 42 -16.17 1.61 -1.32
N PRO A 43 -16.21 0.69 -0.33
CA PRO A 43 -15.41 -0.52 -0.35
C PRO A 43 -15.84 -1.49 -1.46
N TYR A 44 -14.89 -2.18 -2.09
CA TYR A 44 -15.18 -3.19 -3.12
C TYR A 44 -15.45 -4.59 -2.54
N ASP A 45 -14.77 -4.97 -1.45
CA ASP A 45 -14.95 -6.26 -0.79
C ASP A 45 -14.86 -6.15 0.75
N MET A 46 -14.93 -7.30 1.43
CA MET A 46 -14.90 -7.38 2.90
C MET A 46 -13.61 -6.84 3.54
N TYR A 47 -12.47 -6.93 2.83
CA TYR A 47 -11.19 -6.44 3.34
C TYR A 47 -11.11 -4.92 3.22
N ASP A 48 -11.60 -4.37 2.12
CA ASP A 48 -11.74 -2.93 1.95
C ASP A 48 -12.71 -2.36 2.97
N ALA A 49 -13.82 -3.06 3.27
CA ALA A 49 -14.77 -2.63 4.28
C ALA A 49 -14.12 -2.56 5.67
N ALA A 50 -13.27 -3.53 6.02
CA ALA A 50 -12.52 -3.52 7.28
C ALA A 50 -11.53 -2.33 7.37
N LEU A 51 -10.87 -2.00 6.26
CA LEU A 51 -9.98 -0.82 6.22
C LEU A 51 -10.79 0.48 6.24
N SER A 52 -11.90 0.55 5.51
CA SER A 52 -12.81 1.72 5.49
C SER A 52 -13.35 2.04 6.89
N ASP A 53 -13.74 1.01 7.65
CA ASP A 53 -14.12 1.16 9.07
C ASP A 53 -12.94 1.69 9.93
N THR A 54 -11.73 1.20 9.69
CA THR A 54 -10.52 1.66 10.40
C THR A 54 -10.22 3.13 10.12
N VAL A 55 -10.19 3.56 8.86
CA VAL A 55 -9.86 4.94 8.48
C VAL A 55 -10.97 5.93 8.84
N THR A 56 -12.20 5.46 9.08
CA THR A 56 -13.29 6.29 9.62
C THR A 56 -13.14 6.52 11.13
N LYS A 57 -12.57 5.56 11.86
CA LYS A 57 -12.41 5.61 13.33
C LYS A 57 -11.14 6.31 13.80
N TYR A 58 -10.10 6.29 12.98
CA TYR A 58 -8.77 6.81 13.31
C TYR A 58 -8.35 7.85 12.27
N PRO A 59 -7.60 8.90 12.65
CA PRO A 59 -7.15 9.95 11.73
C PRO A 59 -5.96 9.45 10.89
N VAL A 60 -6.22 8.46 10.04
CA VAL A 60 -5.23 7.83 9.16
C VAL A 60 -5.15 8.62 7.86
N ASP A 61 -3.95 9.08 7.52
CA ASP A 61 -3.70 9.73 6.23
C ASP A 61 -3.66 8.67 5.10
N ILE A 62 -4.21 9.02 3.93
CA ILE A 62 -4.13 8.20 2.71
C ILE A 62 -2.72 8.23 2.11
N GLN A 63 -1.92 9.26 2.39
CA GLN A 63 -0.62 9.46 1.74
C GLN A 63 0.35 8.28 1.93
N PRO A 64 0.55 7.72 3.14
CA PRO A 64 1.37 6.51 3.31
C PRO A 64 0.92 5.33 2.45
N PHE A 65 -0.39 5.17 2.22
CA PHE A 65 -0.92 4.09 1.36
C PHE A 65 -0.54 4.31 -0.09
N ARG A 66 -0.63 5.55 -0.59
CA ARG A 66 -0.18 5.91 -1.95
C ARG A 66 1.32 5.72 -2.10
N ASP A 67 2.08 6.11 -1.08
CA ASP A 67 3.53 5.95 -1.05
C ASP A 67 3.92 4.46 -1.12
N MET A 68 3.19 3.56 -0.43
CA MET A 68 3.41 2.12 -0.55
C MET A 68 3.13 1.61 -1.97
N VAL A 69 2.07 2.09 -2.64
CA VAL A 69 1.80 1.75 -4.04
C VAL A 69 2.92 2.23 -4.97
N GLU A 70 3.52 3.38 -4.69
CA GLU A 70 4.69 3.86 -5.42
C GLU A 70 5.91 2.94 -5.21
N GLY A 71 6.11 2.43 -4.00
CA GLY A 71 7.09 1.37 -3.72
C GLY A 71 6.90 0.17 -4.66
N MET A 72 5.67 -0.33 -4.78
CA MET A 72 5.36 -1.45 -5.69
C MET A 72 5.63 -1.11 -7.16
N ARG A 73 5.46 0.17 -7.57
CA ARG A 73 5.81 0.60 -8.94
C ARG A 73 7.31 0.59 -9.18
N LEU A 74 8.12 0.86 -8.15
CA LEU A 74 9.58 0.74 -8.24
C LEU A 74 10.00 -0.71 -8.44
N ASP A 75 9.35 -1.67 -7.76
CA ASP A 75 9.66 -3.11 -7.89
C ASP A 75 9.47 -3.62 -9.32
N LEU A 76 8.51 -3.07 -10.06
CA LEU A 76 8.29 -3.43 -11.47
C LEU A 76 9.41 -2.97 -12.42
N ARG A 77 10.26 -2.03 -12.01
CA ARG A 77 11.21 -1.34 -12.90
C ARG A 77 12.66 -1.42 -12.44
N LYS A 78 12.89 -1.60 -11.13
CA LYS A 78 14.20 -1.42 -10.51
C LYS A 78 14.55 -2.63 -9.65
N SER A 79 15.63 -3.32 -10.03
CA SER A 79 16.15 -4.48 -9.30
C SER A 79 17.44 -4.18 -8.52
N ARG A 80 18.01 -2.98 -8.67
CA ARG A 80 19.24 -2.57 -7.99
C ARG A 80 19.27 -1.07 -7.72
N TYR A 81 19.72 -0.71 -6.51
CA TYR A 81 19.92 0.68 -6.07
C TYR A 81 21.41 1.05 -6.17
N GLN A 82 21.68 2.28 -6.60
CA GLN A 82 23.04 2.77 -6.85
C GLN A 82 23.76 3.18 -5.57
N ASN A 83 23.01 3.69 -4.60
CA ASN A 83 23.55 4.20 -3.34
C ASN A 83 22.57 3.94 -2.18
N PHE A 84 23.01 4.27 -0.97
CA PHE A 84 22.22 4.08 0.23
C PHE A 84 20.96 4.95 0.26
N ASP A 85 21.00 6.19 -0.22
CA ASP A 85 19.85 7.10 -0.19
C ASP A 85 18.69 6.56 -1.05
N GLU A 86 18.99 5.98 -2.21
CA GLU A 86 17.99 5.32 -3.04
C GLU A 86 17.40 4.07 -2.35
N LEU A 87 18.24 3.29 -1.67
CA LEU A 87 17.77 2.12 -0.91
C LEU A 87 16.93 2.56 0.30
N TYR A 88 17.33 3.63 0.99
CA TYR A 88 16.60 4.20 2.11
C TYR A 88 15.22 4.67 1.68
N LEU A 89 15.13 5.38 0.57
CA LEU A 89 13.84 5.83 0.01
C LEU A 89 12.95 4.64 -0.35
N TYR A 90 13.52 3.57 -0.91
CA TYR A 90 12.77 2.34 -1.14
C TYR A 90 12.25 1.72 0.16
N CYS A 91 13.10 1.56 1.17
CA CYS A 91 12.70 1.06 2.49
C CYS A 91 11.61 1.93 3.14
N TYR A 92 11.65 3.25 2.94
CA TYR A 92 10.57 4.13 3.35
C TYR A 92 9.25 3.73 2.68
N TYR A 93 9.23 3.58 1.36
CA TYR A 93 8.02 3.23 0.62
C TYR A 93 7.42 1.88 1.02
N VAL A 94 8.23 0.82 1.14
CA VAL A 94 7.69 -0.54 1.35
C VAL A 94 7.56 -0.95 2.82
N ALA A 95 8.25 -0.28 3.74
CA ALA A 95 8.22 -0.63 5.17
C ALA A 95 7.94 0.58 6.08
N GLY A 96 8.54 1.74 5.81
CA GLY A 96 8.31 2.96 6.60
C GLY A 96 6.86 3.41 6.58
N THR A 97 6.22 3.33 5.41
CA THR A 97 4.79 3.65 5.23
C THR A 97 3.89 2.78 6.11
N VAL A 98 4.17 1.49 6.28
CA VAL A 98 3.40 0.58 7.15
C VAL A 98 3.39 1.07 8.60
N GLY A 99 4.53 1.59 9.07
CA GLY A 99 4.64 2.26 10.36
C GLY A 99 3.73 3.48 10.43
N LEU A 100 3.82 4.38 9.43
CA LEU A 100 3.02 5.60 9.37
C LEU A 100 1.51 5.32 9.31
N MET A 101 1.07 4.30 8.59
CA MET A 101 -0.34 3.87 8.56
C MET A 101 -0.81 3.41 9.95
N SER A 102 0.08 2.80 10.72
CA SER A 102 -0.27 2.13 11.97
C SER A 102 -0.20 3.04 13.20
N VAL A 103 0.61 4.11 13.17
CA VAL A 103 0.77 5.07 14.27
C VAL A 103 -0.56 5.61 14.81
N PRO A 104 -1.50 6.11 13.96
CA PRO A 104 -2.78 6.64 14.46
C PRO A 104 -3.65 5.61 15.19
N VAL A 105 -3.41 4.31 14.95
CA VAL A 105 -4.16 3.20 15.54
C VAL A 105 -3.50 2.68 16.83
N MET A 106 -2.18 2.79 16.95
CA MET A 106 -1.43 2.28 18.11
C MET A 106 -1.28 3.29 19.24
N GLY A 107 -1.40 4.59 18.95
CA GLY A 107 -1.10 5.66 19.90
C GLY A 107 0.40 5.92 20.04
#